data_AF-A0A158M675-F1
#
_entry.id   AF-A0A158M675-F1
#
_cell.length_a   1.000
_cell.length_b   1.000
_cell.length_c   1.000
_cell.angle_alpha   90.00
_cell.angle_beta   90.00
_cell.angle_gamma   90.00
#
_symmetry.space_group_name_H-M   'P 1'
#
loop_
_entity.id
_entity.type
_entity.pdbx_description
1 polymer ?
#
loop_
_entity_poly.entity_id
_entity_poly.type
_entity_poly.pdbx_seq_one_letter_code
_entity_poly.pdbx_strand_id
1 'polypeptide(L)'
;MPAELPMTPRARLDHLPPELQRAARWVFLGTRSAFGIAYQMRYAFQMLRSNGLLLDGLGGMTAEEADLLQEGDALVVISQAPYPTACVRLARQASSEV
;
A
#
# COMPACT_ATOMS: atom_id res chain seq x y z
N MET A 1 -32.62 -10.77 -5.81
CA MET A 1 -31.28 -10.94 -6.42
C MET A 1 -30.40 -11.64 -5.39
N PRO A 2 -29.74 -12.77 -5.67
CA PRO A 2 -28.83 -13.33 -4.68
C PRO A 2 -27.65 -12.37 -4.59
N ALA A 3 -27.43 -11.78 -3.41
CA ALA A 3 -26.22 -11.03 -3.15
C ALA A 3 -25.05 -12.01 -3.31
N GLU A 4 -24.16 -11.75 -4.26
CA GLU A 4 -22.93 -12.53 -4.40
C GLU A 4 -22.25 -12.60 -3.04
N LEU A 5 -21.96 -13.81 -2.56
CA LEU A 5 -21.23 -14.01 -1.31
C LEU A 5 -19.93 -13.18 -1.42
N PRO A 6 -19.64 -12.29 -0.47
CA PRO A 6 -18.49 -11.41 -0.58
C PRO A 6 -17.23 -12.28 -0.69
N MET A 7 -16.54 -12.12 -1.81
CA MET A 7 -15.28 -12.80 -2.11
C MET A 7 -14.29 -12.66 -0.94
N THR A 8 -13.61 -13.75 -0.61
CA THR A 8 -12.63 -13.75 0.48
C THR A 8 -11.46 -12.82 0.15
N PRO A 9 -10.78 -12.23 1.14
CA PRO A 9 -9.60 -11.40 0.90
C PRO A 9 -8.48 -12.13 0.13
N ARG A 10 -8.33 -13.45 0.34
CA ARG A 10 -7.40 -14.29 -0.43
C ARG A 10 -7.77 -14.29 -1.92
N ALA A 11 -9.02 -14.62 -2.24
CA ALA A 11 -9.51 -14.66 -3.61
C ALA A 11 -9.33 -13.31 -4.32
N ARG A 12 -9.48 -12.18 -3.61
CA ARG A 12 -9.21 -10.85 -4.17
C ARG A 12 -7.77 -10.68 -4.64
N LEU A 13 -6.78 -11.19 -3.89
CA LEU A 13 -5.38 -11.11 -4.28
C LEU A 13 -5.08 -11.98 -5.50
N ASP A 14 -5.72 -13.14 -5.60
CA ASP A 14 -5.53 -14.07 -6.72
C ASP A 14 -6.10 -13.54 -8.05
N HIS A 15 -7.05 -12.60 -7.98
CA HIS A 15 -7.63 -11.91 -9.14
C HIS A 15 -6.87 -10.64 -9.58
N LEU A 16 -5.81 -10.26 -8.88
CA LEU A 16 -5.00 -9.11 -9.28
C LEU A 16 -4.20 -9.41 -10.55
N PRO A 17 -3.69 -8.39 -11.27
CA PRO A 17 -2.77 -8.59 -12.37
C PRO A 17 -1.51 -9.39 -11.96
N PRO A 18 -0.90 -10.18 -12.85
CA PRO A 18 0.25 -11.04 -12.53
C PRO A 18 1.44 -10.31 -11.89
N GLU A 19 1.66 -9.06 -12.27
CA GLU A 19 2.67 -8.17 -11.68
C GLU A 19 2.45 -7.94 -10.18
N LEU A 20 1.21 -7.69 -9.76
CA LEU A 20 0.87 -7.50 -8.34
C LEU A 20 0.84 -8.83 -7.58
N GLN A 21 0.41 -9.92 -8.22
CA GLN A 21 0.44 -11.25 -7.60
C GLN A 21 1.86 -11.69 -7.23
N ARG A 22 2.86 -11.27 -8.04
CA ARG A 22 4.28 -11.58 -7.89
C ARG A 22 5.07 -10.46 -7.22
N ALA A 23 4.42 -9.40 -6.73
CA ALA A 23 5.11 -8.27 -6.14
C ALA A 23 6.04 -8.71 -5.00
N ALA A 24 7.29 -8.26 -5.05
CA ALA A 24 8.33 -8.64 -4.11
C ALA A 24 7.98 -8.16 -2.70
N ARG A 25 7.57 -6.89 -2.58
CA ARG A 25 7.03 -6.27 -1.37
C ARG A 25 5.73 -5.54 -1.65
N TRP A 26 4.84 -5.55 -0.67
CA TRP A 26 3.63 -4.73 -0.64
C TRP A 26 3.86 -3.60 0.36
N VAL A 27 3.97 -2.38 -0.13
CA VAL A 27 4.34 -1.20 0.67
C VAL A 27 3.09 -0.35 0.90
N PHE A 28 2.72 -0.16 2.15
CA PHE A 28 1.53 0.60 2.55
C PHE A 28 1.94 2.01 3.00
N LEU A 29 1.30 3.02 2.42
CA LEU A 29 1.55 4.43 2.72
C LEU A 29 0.25 5.14 3.09
N GLY A 30 0.25 5.80 4.24
CA GLY A 30 -0.80 6.73 4.65
C GLY A 30 -0.23 7.74 5.63
N THR A 31 -0.54 9.02 5.46
CA THR A 31 -0.03 10.08 6.35
C THR A 31 -1.15 10.68 7.20
N ARG A 32 -0.80 11.24 8.36
CA ARG A 32 -1.74 11.90 9.29
C ARG A 32 -2.97 11.03 9.58
N SER A 33 -4.17 11.49 9.23
CA SER A 33 -5.43 10.76 9.48
C SER A 33 -5.55 9.46 8.67
N ALA A 34 -4.80 9.30 7.58
CA ALA A 34 -4.76 8.07 6.80
C ALA A 34 -3.77 7.03 7.35
N PHE A 35 -2.87 7.42 8.26
CA PHE A 35 -1.85 6.51 8.80
C PHE A 35 -2.48 5.30 9.50
N GLY A 36 -3.48 5.51 10.36
CA GLY A 36 -4.16 4.40 11.05
C GLY A 36 -4.82 3.40 10.10
N ILE A 37 -5.32 3.88 8.96
CA ILE A 37 -5.93 3.02 7.93
C ILE A 37 -4.84 2.20 7.21
N ALA A 38 -3.72 2.83 6.85
CA ALA A 38 -2.57 2.14 6.24
C ALA A 38 -1.97 1.10 7.19
N TYR A 39 -1.80 1.45 8.46
CA TYR A 39 -1.36 0.54 9.51
C TYR A 39 -2.30 -0.67 9.63
N GLN A 40 -3.61 -0.43 9.75
CA GLN A 40 -4.60 -1.50 9.88
C GLN A 40 -4.66 -2.38 8.63
N MET A 41 -4.54 -1.79 7.44
CA MET A 41 -4.54 -2.54 6.19
C MET A 41 -3.30 -3.43 6.08
N ARG A 42 -2.11 -2.90 6.40
CA ARG A 42 -0.89 -3.70 6.51
C ARG A 42 -1.05 -4.82 7.52
N TYR A 43 -1.67 -4.53 8.68
CA TYR A 43 -1.95 -5.51 9.73
C TYR A 43 -2.90 -6.64 9.29
N ALA A 44 -3.92 -6.33 8.51
CA ALA A 44 -4.80 -7.35 7.94
C ALA A 44 -4.09 -8.13 6.82
N PHE A 45 -3.32 -7.44 5.98
CA PHE A 45 -2.60 -8.02 4.86
C PHE A 45 -1.56 -9.07 5.29
N GLN A 46 -0.87 -8.83 6.41
CA GLN A 46 0.08 -9.79 6.97
C GLN A 46 -0.53 -11.14 7.41
N MET A 47 -1.87 -11.22 7.57
CA MET A 47 -2.57 -12.50 7.75
C MET A 47 -2.70 -13.29 6.43
N LEU A 48 -2.52 -12.64 5.28
CA LEU A 48 -2.62 -13.22 3.94
C LEU A 48 -1.25 -13.50 3.33
N ARG A 49 -0.31 -12.57 3.44
CA ARG A 49 1.07 -12.64 2.91
C ARG A 49 2.06 -11.97 3.85
N SER A 50 3.26 -12.52 3.97
CA SER A 50 4.29 -12.02 4.90
C SER A 50 5.09 -10.82 4.37
N ASN A 51 4.97 -10.47 3.09
CA ASN A 51 5.80 -9.45 2.43
C ASN A 51 5.22 -8.03 2.48
N GLY A 52 4.48 -7.69 3.54
CA GLY A 52 3.89 -6.37 3.75
C GLY A 52 4.73 -5.43 4.63
N LEU A 53 5.09 -4.26 4.09
CA LEU A 53 5.85 -3.19 4.75
C LEU A 53 4.95 -1.95 4.95
N LEU A 54 5.11 -1.24 6.05
CA LEU A 54 4.49 0.07 6.27
C LEU A 54 5.55 1.16 6.15
N LEU A 55 5.28 2.22 5.37
CA LEU A 55 6.06 3.45 5.44
C LEU A 55 5.55 4.26 6.62
N ASP A 56 6.22 4.14 7.77
CA ASP A 56 5.77 4.79 9.00
C ASP A 56 6.32 6.21 9.17
N GLY A 57 7.33 6.58 8.37
CA GLY A 57 7.88 7.92 8.37
C GLY A 57 8.50 8.33 9.68
N LEU A 58 8.99 7.37 10.48
CA LEU A 58 9.67 7.68 11.74
C LEU A 58 10.76 8.74 11.49
N GLY A 59 10.80 9.79 12.32
CA GLY A 59 11.74 10.90 12.14
C GLY A 59 11.46 11.80 10.92
N GLY A 60 10.32 11.65 10.26
CA GLY A 60 9.96 12.43 9.05
C GLY A 60 10.48 11.83 7.75
N MET A 61 10.95 10.58 7.76
CA MET A 61 11.71 9.97 6.66
C MET A 61 10.87 9.30 5.56
N THR A 62 9.57 9.62 5.44
CA THR A 62 8.69 8.89 4.49
C THR A 62 9.12 9.04 3.03
N ALA A 63 9.80 10.13 2.69
CA ALA A 63 10.33 10.35 1.34
C ALA A 63 11.53 9.43 1.07
N GLU A 64 12.48 9.40 2.01
CA GLU A 64 13.65 8.55 1.97
C GLU A 64 13.26 7.06 1.99
N GLU A 65 12.25 6.68 2.77
CA GLU A 65 11.71 5.32 2.76
C GLU A 65 11.03 4.98 1.41
N ALA A 66 10.39 5.96 0.76
CA ALA A 66 9.81 5.77 -0.56
C ALA A 66 10.89 5.61 -1.65
N ASP A 67 12.05 6.26 -1.51
CA ASP A 67 13.19 6.09 -2.42
C ASP A 67 13.82 4.68 -2.35
N LEU A 68 13.52 3.92 -1.28
CA LEU A 68 13.93 2.52 -1.14
C LEU A 68 13.00 1.54 -1.87
N LEU A 69 11.92 2.03 -2.50
CA LEU A 69 11.09 1.21 -3.39
C LEU A 69 11.92 0.76 -4.58
N GLN A 70 11.68 -0.47 -5.02
CA GLN A 70 12.42 -1.07 -6.12
C GLN A 70 11.42 -1.56 -7.18
N GLU A 71 11.94 -1.82 -8.38
CA GLU A 71 11.16 -2.48 -9.42
C GLU A 71 10.58 -3.81 -8.90
N GLY A 72 9.29 -4.03 -9.16
CA GLY A 72 8.56 -5.21 -8.69
C GLY A 72 7.93 -5.07 -7.29
N ASP A 73 8.09 -3.94 -6.61
CA ASP A 73 7.27 -3.63 -5.42
C ASP A 73 5.89 -3.09 -5.81
N ALA A 74 4.89 -3.38 -4.97
CA ALA A 74 3.55 -2.84 -5.08
C ALA A 74 3.31 -1.78 -4.01
N LEU A 75 3.12 -0.52 -4.43
CA LEU A 75 2.78 0.59 -3.54
C LEU A 75 1.26 0.76 -3.40
N VAL A 76 0.77 0.70 -2.16
CA VAL A 76 -0.63 0.95 -1.78
C VAL A 76 -0.72 2.27 -1.02
N VAL A 77 -1.27 3.29 -1.65
CA VAL A 77 -1.39 4.64 -1.07
C VAL A 77 -2.83 4.90 -0.63
N ILE A 78 -3.00 5.19 0.66
CA ILE A 78 -4.30 5.50 1.26
C ILE A 78 -4.32 6.99 1.60
N SER A 79 -5.35 7.68 1.10
CA SER A 79 -5.48 9.11 1.28
C SER A 79 -6.94 9.55 1.27
N GLN A 80 -7.22 10.69 1.89
CA GLN A 80 -8.54 11.32 1.91
C GLN A 80 -8.41 12.84 1.97
N ALA A 81 -9.45 13.55 1.52
CA ALA A 81 -9.55 14.98 1.67
C ALA A 81 -9.55 15.38 3.17
N PRO A 82 -9.03 16.56 3.53
CA PRO A 82 -8.47 17.62 2.68
C PRO A 82 -6.94 17.56 2.51
N TYR A 83 -6.27 16.47 2.89
CA TYR A 83 -4.80 16.41 2.94
C TYR A 83 -4.14 15.36 2.00
N PRO A 84 -4.55 15.22 0.73
CA PRO A 84 -3.96 14.21 -0.14
C PRO A 84 -2.55 14.56 -0.64
N THR A 85 -2.14 15.82 -0.54
CA THR A 85 -0.94 16.34 -1.20
C THR A 85 0.33 15.57 -0.84
N ALA A 86 0.53 15.22 0.43
CA ALA A 86 1.73 14.48 0.85
C ALA A 86 1.76 13.06 0.25
N CYS A 87 0.65 12.33 0.35
CA CYS A 87 0.51 10.99 -0.23
C CYS A 87 0.66 11.00 -1.77
N VAL A 88 0.03 11.96 -2.45
CA VAL A 88 0.12 12.09 -3.92
C VAL A 88 1.54 12.42 -4.36
N ARG A 89 2.25 13.31 -3.65
CA ARG A 89 3.63 13.66 -3.96
C ARG A 89 4.55 12.43 -3.84
N LEU A 90 4.45 11.71 -2.73
CA LEU A 90 5.24 10.50 -2.48
C LEU A 90 4.91 9.39 -3.50
N ALA A 91 3.64 9.21 -3.85
CA ALA A 91 3.23 8.27 -4.88
C ALA A 91 3.86 8.60 -6.24
N ARG A 92 3.89 9.89 -6.61
CA ARG A 92 4.52 10.34 -7.86
C ARG A 92 6.02 10.11 -7.87
N GLN A 93 6.70 10.44 -6.77
CA GLN A 93 8.13 10.20 -6.60
C GLN A 93 8.47 8.72 -6.78
N ALA A 94 7.78 7.84 -6.07
CA ALA A 94 7.93 6.39 -6.20
C ALA A 94 7.64 5.86 -7.61
N SER A 95 6.73 6.51 -8.36
CA SER A 95 6.41 6.11 -9.74
C SER A 95 7.35 6.66 -10.81
N SER A 96 8.16 7.69 -10.49
CA SER A 96 9.09 8.31 -11.44
C SER A 96 10.50 7.74 -11.39
N GLU A 97 10.83 7.00 -10.34
CA GLU A 97 12.16 6.42 -10.09
C GLU A 97 12.25 4.92 -10.42
N VAL A 98 11.14 4.32 -10.89
CA VAL A 98 11.04 2.95 -11.40
C VAL A 98 10.75 2.99 -12.90
#